data_AF-A0A353XRH5-F1
#
_entry.id   AF-A0A353XRH5-F1
#
_cell.length_a   1.000
_cell.length_b   1.000
_cell.length_c   1.000
_cell.angle_alpha   90.00
_cell.angle_beta   90.00
_cell.angle_gamma   90.00
#
_symmetry.space_group_name_H-M   'P 1'
#
loop_
_entity.id
_entity.type
_entity.pdbx_description
1 polymer ?
#
loop_
_entity_poly.entity_id
_entity_poly.type
_entity_poly.pdbx_seq_one_letter_code
_entity_poly.pdbx_strand_id
1 'polypeptide(L)' 'MKRFQYIRANELKPACIEGSSKGAAFIGGGTNLIDLMKFEIETPIKLVDITQLEL' A
#
# COMPACT_ATOMS: atom_id res chain seq x y z
N MET A 1 -2.83 -14.74 1.34
CA MET A 1 -2.38 -13.36 1.67
C MET A 1 -1.32 -13.43 2.75
N LYS A 2 -0.12 -12.93 2.45
CA LYS A 2 0.97 -12.82 3.42
C LYS A 2 0.73 -11.64 4.38
N ARG A 3 1.37 -11.68 5.55
CA ARG A 3 1.31 -10.58 6.52
C ARG A 3 2.02 -9.36 5.95
N PHE A 4 1.39 -8.20 6.08
CA PHE A 4 1.94 -6.90 5.67
C PHE A 4 1.71 -5.87 6.77
N GLN A 5 2.54 -4.83 6.77
CA GLN A 5 2.29 -3.60 7.53
C GLN A 5 1.29 -2.75 6.75
N TYR A 6 0.42 -2.04 7.46
CA TYR A 6 -0.52 -1.11 6.84
C TYR A 6 -0.36 0.26 7.49
N ILE A 7 -0.14 1.27 6.67
CA ILE A 7 0.08 2.66 7.08
C ILE A 7 -0.93 3.51 6.34
N ARG A 8 -1.70 4.31 7.07
CA ARG A 8 -2.55 5.34 6.49
C ARG A 8 -1.76 6.64 6.39
N ALA A 9 -1.56 7.13 5.17
CA ALA A 9 -0.87 8.40 4.96
C ALA A 9 -1.85 9.57 5.09
N ASN A 10 -1.41 10.62 5.79
CA ASN A 10 -2.16 11.87 5.94
C ASN A 10 -1.55 13.02 5.12
N GLU A 11 -0.33 12.84 4.60
CA GLU A 11 0.36 13.82 3.77
C GLU A 11 1.20 13.11 2.68
N LEU A 12 1.40 13.80 1.55
CA LEU A 12 2.16 13.32 0.39
C LEU A 12 3.61 12.93 0.75
N LYS A 13 4.33 13.78 1.48
CA LYS A 13 5.76 13.56 1.75
C LYS A 13 6.00 12.31 2.62
N PRO A 14 5.30 12.10 3.76
CA PRO A 14 5.35 10.83 4.48
C PRO A 14 4.94 9.61 3.63
N ALA A 15 3.91 9.74 2.78
CA ALA A 15 3.49 8.64 1.91
C ALA A 15 4.63 8.19 0.97
N CYS A 16 5.31 9.15 0.33
CA CYS A 16 6.45 8.88 -0.54
C CYS A 16 7.61 8.21 0.21
N ILE A 17 7.90 8.65 1.44
CA ILE A 17 8.96 8.05 2.26
C ILE A 17 8.62 6.59 2.58
N GLU A 18 7.40 6.33 3.04
CA GLU A 18 6.96 4.97 3.39
C GLU A 18 6.89 4.05 2.17
N GLY A 19 6.41 4.57 1.04
CA GLY A 19 6.31 3.84 -0.22
C GLY A 19 7.64 3.60 -0.92
N SER A 20 8.70 4.31 -0.55
CA SER A 20 10.05 4.09 -1.09
C SER A 20 10.72 2.84 -0.51
N SER A 21 10.15 2.24 0.54
CA SER A 21 10.71 1.02 1.13
C SER A 21 10.53 -0.20 0.21
N LYS A 22 11.55 -1.08 0.16
CA LYS A 22 11.51 -2.28 -0.68
C LYS A 22 10.32 -3.16 -0.30
N GLY A 23 9.48 -3.49 -1.28
CA GLY A 23 8.27 -4.31 -1.06
C GLY A 23 7.10 -3.54 -0.45
N ALA A 24 7.14 -2.20 -0.45
CA ALA A 24 5.97 -1.38 -0.23
C ALA A 24 5.14 -1.28 -1.53
N ALA A 25 3.82 -1.16 -1.36
CA ALA A 25 2.89 -0.82 -2.42
C ALA A 25 1.92 0.25 -1.92
N PHE A 26 1.51 1.15 -2.82
CA PHE A 26 0.43 2.08 -2.53
C PHE A 26 -0.92 1.41 -2.74
N ILE A 27 -1.89 1.75 -1.89
CA ILE A 27 -3.27 1.29 -2.03
C ILE A 27 -4.22 2.50 -2.07
N GLY A 28 -4.97 2.58 -3.16
CA GLY A 28 -6.14 3.46 -3.30
C GLY A 28 -7.42 2.67 -3.02
N GLY A 29 -8.29 2.54 -4.01
CA GLY A 29 -9.54 1.76 -3.89
C GLY A 29 -9.35 0.24 -3.68
N GLY A 30 -8.14 -0.29 -3.89
CA GLY A 30 -7.77 -1.67 -3.53
C GLY A 30 -8.36 -2.80 -4.37
N THR A 31 -9.30 -2.54 -5.28
CA THR A 31 -10.04 -3.59 -6.03
C THR A 31 -9.14 -4.54 -6.83
N ASN A 32 -8.05 -4.04 -7.41
CA ASN A 32 -7.08 -4.87 -8.12
C ASN A 32 -6.03 -5.47 -7.17
N LEU A 33 -5.33 -4.63 -6.39
CA LEU A 33 -4.22 -5.06 -5.56
C LEU A 33 -4.64 -6.10 -4.51
N ILE A 34 -5.76 -5.88 -3.81
CA ILE A 34 -6.25 -6.82 -2.80
C ILE A 34 -6.63 -8.16 -3.44
N ASP A 35 -7.17 -8.15 -4.65
CA ASP A 35 -7.54 -9.38 -5.33
C ASP A 35 -6.31 -10.21 -5.72
N LEU A 36 -5.27 -9.57 -6.26
CA LEU A 36 -3.98 -10.21 -6.54
C LEU A 36 -3.29 -10.75 -5.28
N MET A 37 -3.41 -10.03 -4.15
CA MET A 37 -2.84 -10.44 -2.87
C MET A 37 -3.51 -11.71 -2.30
N LYS A 38 -4.82 -11.92 -2.54
CA LYS A 38 -5.53 -13.15 -2.10
C LYS A 38 -4.87 -14.40 -2.67
N PHE A 39 -4.49 -14.35 -3.94
CA PHE A 39 -3.80 -15.42 -4.67
C PHE A 39 -2.28 -15.36 -4.56
N GLU A 40 -1.75 -14.43 -3.74
CA GLU A 40 -0.33 -14.25 -3.50
C GLU A 40 0.50 -13.96 -4.77
N ILE A 41 -0.15 -13.41 -5.80
CA ILE A 41 0.51 -12.89 -7.01
C ILE A 41 1.29 -11.63 -6.62
N GLU A 42 0.62 -10.72 -5.92
CA GLU A 42 1.25 -9.57 -5.28
C GLU A 42 1.47 -9.87 -3.79
N THR A 43 2.70 -9.67 -3.31
CA THR A 43 3.06 -9.94 -1.91
C THR A 43 3.83 -8.80 -1.25
N PRO A 44 3.27 -7.56 -1.23
CA PRO A 44 3.89 -6.46 -0.55
C PRO A 44 4.00 -6.75 0.95
N ILE A 45 5.10 -6.31 1.56
CA ILE A 45 5.31 -6.39 3.01
C ILE A 45 4.79 -5.13 3.73
N LYS A 46 4.45 -4.08 2.97
CA LYS A 46 3.88 -2.83 3.47
C LYS A 46 2.88 -2.27 2.46
N LEU A 47 1.72 -1.85 2.94
CA LEU A 47 0.72 -1.10 2.20
C LEU A 47 0.65 0.33 2.73
N VAL A 48 0.77 1.30 1.83
CA VAL A 48 0.61 2.72 2.13
C VAL A 48 -0.71 3.18 1.53
N ASP A 49 -1.71 3.40 2.39
CA ASP A 49 -3.03 3.87 2.01
C ASP A 49 -3.00 5.38 1.74
N ILE A 50 -3.34 5.74 0.51
CA ILE A 50 -3.34 7.11 -0.01
C ILE A 50 -4.76 7.65 -0.26
N THR A 51 -5.80 6.93 0.18
CA THR A 51 -7.22 7.28 -0.09
C THR A 51 -7.67 8.61 0.53
N GLN A 52 -6.96 9.12 1.53
CA GLN A 52 -7.27 10.39 2.20
C GLN A 52 -6.37 11.54 1.78
N LEU A 53 -5.42 11.31 0.88
CA LEU A 53 -4.57 12.38 0.36
C LEU A 53 -5.34 13.16 -0.71
N GLU A 54 -5.27 14.49 -0.63
CA GLU A 54 -5.59 15.34 -1.77
C GLU A 54 -4.42 15.24 -2.76
N LEU A 55 -4.65 14.62 -3.92
CA LEU A 55 -3.65 14.25 -4.93
C LEU A 55 -3.88 15.00 -6.25
#